data_AF-A0A644YX17-F1
#
_entry.id   AF-A0A644YX17-F1
#
_cell.length_a   1.000
_cell.length_b   1.000
_cell.length_c   1.000
_cell.angle_alpha   90.00
_cell.angle_beta   90.00
_cell.angle_gamma   90.00
#
_symmetry.space_group_name_H-M   'P 1'
#
loop_
_entity.id
_entity.type
_entity.pdbx_description
1 polymer ?
#
loop_
_entity_poly.entity_id
_entity_poly.type
_entity_poly.pdbx_seq_one_letter_code
_entity_poly.pdbx_strand_id
1 'polypeptide(L)'
;MQSLDNLLSVCYSFKQGQFGVEEFQSRIFTAAIPDNISKQFAKQMVNFDNLLEEIIYCSAPSSWKASAEKVADDLIHAAIVEQKRLVEAGSYKK
;
A
#
# COMPACT_ATOMS: atom_id res chain seq x y z
N MET A 1 -1.21 3.46 -17.13
CA MET A 1 -0.56 4.48 -16.27
C MET A 1 0.48 3.75 -15.43
N GLN A 2 1.78 4.05 -15.56
CA GLN A 2 2.87 3.35 -14.82
C GLN A 2 3.19 4.08 -13.51
N SER A 3 2.18 4.33 -12.69
CA SER A 3 2.37 5.07 -11.44
C SER A 3 1.70 4.38 -10.27
N LEU A 4 2.35 4.43 -9.12
CA LEU A 4 1.86 4.03 -7.81
C LEU A 4 1.19 5.20 -7.06
N ASP A 5 0.97 6.35 -7.71
CA ASP A 5 0.33 7.53 -7.10
C ASP A 5 -1.03 7.23 -6.49
N ASN A 6 -1.83 6.36 -7.13
CA ASN A 6 -3.13 5.96 -6.59
C ASN A 6 -2.97 5.23 -5.25
N LEU A 7 -2.00 4.31 -5.16
CA LEU A 7 -1.71 3.57 -3.94
C LEU A 7 -1.20 4.51 -2.83
N LEU A 8 -0.29 5.42 -3.17
CA LEU A 8 0.20 6.45 -2.25
C LEU A 8 -0.93 7.36 -1.75
N SER A 9 -1.80 7.80 -2.65
CA SER A 9 -2.96 8.64 -2.29
C SER A 9 -3.89 7.93 -1.32
N VAL A 10 -4.16 6.63 -1.51
CA VAL A 10 -4.95 5.83 -0.56
C VAL A 10 -4.29 5.82 0.82
N CYS A 11 -2.99 5.57 0.90
CA CYS A 11 -2.27 5.57 2.18
C CYS A 11 -2.33 6.94 2.89
N TYR A 12 -2.10 8.03 2.16
CA TYR A 12 -2.16 9.38 2.74
C TYR A 12 -3.57 9.75 3.19
N SER A 13 -4.60 9.45 2.39
CA SER A 13 -6.01 9.68 2.78
C SER A 13 -6.40 8.90 4.03
N PHE A 14 -5.94 7.65 4.15
CA PHE A 14 -6.15 6.86 5.37
C PHE A 14 -5.50 7.52 6.58
N LYS A 15 -4.22 7.91 6.46
CA LYS A 15 -3.48 8.60 7.54
C LYS A 15 -4.11 9.93 7.94
N GLN A 16 -4.78 10.61 7.02
CA GLN A 16 -5.55 11.84 7.30
C GLN A 16 -6.92 11.56 7.95
N GLY A 17 -7.28 10.30 8.15
CA GLY A 17 -8.54 9.92 8.79
C GLY A 17 -9.76 10.02 7.87
N GLN A 18 -9.57 10.03 6.54
CA GLN A 18 -10.70 10.15 5.60
C GLN A 18 -11.60 8.90 5.58
N PHE A 19 -11.08 7.75 6.03
CA PHE A 19 -11.81 6.49 6.12
C PHE A 19 -11.17 5.54 7.14
N GLY A 20 -11.92 4.48 7.49
CA GLY A 20 -11.54 3.46 8.47
C GLY A 20 -10.63 2.35 7.91
N VAL A 21 -10.25 1.40 8.77
CA VAL A 21 -9.28 0.32 8.45
C VAL A 21 -9.82 -0.66 7.41
N GLU A 22 -11.09 -1.04 7.50
CA GLU A 22 -11.73 -1.95 6.53
C GLU A 22 -11.76 -1.34 5.12
N GLU A 23 -12.15 -0.07 5.03
CA GLU A 23 -12.13 0.66 3.76
C GLU A 23 -10.70 0.87 3.24
N PHE A 24 -9.73 1.07 4.12
CA PHE A 24 -8.33 1.14 3.76
C PHE A 24 -7.84 -0.15 3.11
N GLN A 25 -8.14 -1.31 3.71
CA GLN A 25 -7.82 -2.61 3.13
C GLN A 25 -8.45 -2.78 1.75
N SER A 26 -9.76 -2.53 1.64
CA SER A 26 -10.47 -2.65 0.36
C SER A 26 -9.85 -1.76 -0.73
N ARG A 27 -9.50 -0.51 -0.40
CA ARG A 27 -8.92 0.43 -1.36
C ARG A 27 -7.50 0.05 -1.78
N ILE A 28 -6.69 -0.52 -0.90
CA ILE A 28 -5.36 -1.07 -1.26
C ILE A 28 -5.52 -2.21 -2.25
N PHE A 29 -6.42 -3.15 -1.96
CA PHE A 29 -6.64 -4.33 -2.79
C PHE A 29 -7.12 -3.97 -4.21
N THR A 30 -7.96 -2.95 -4.33
CA THR A 30 -8.49 -2.47 -5.62
C THR A 30 -7.66 -1.36 -6.26
N ALA A 31 -6.56 -0.92 -5.64
CA ALA A 31 -5.74 0.15 -6.20
C ALA A 31 -5.19 -0.28 -7.56
N ALA A 32 -5.26 0.62 -8.55
CA ALA A 32 -4.63 0.36 -9.83
C ALA A 32 -3.10 0.35 -9.66
N ILE A 33 -2.47 -0.78 -9.99
CA ILE A 33 -1.02 -1.00 -9.88
C ILE A 33 -0.46 -1.33 -11.27
N PRO A 34 0.75 -0.84 -11.64
CA PRO A 34 1.37 -1.18 -12.92
C PRO A 34 1.70 -2.67 -13.06
N ASP A 35 1.53 -3.24 -14.26
CA ASP A 35 1.81 -4.67 -14.51
C ASP A 35 3.30 -5.05 -14.37
N ASN A 36 4.20 -4.06 -14.51
CA ASN A 36 5.64 -4.26 -14.52
C ASN A 36 6.30 -4.07 -13.13
N ILE A 37 5.54 -4.19 -12.04
CA ILE A 37 6.08 -4.18 -10.69
C ILE A 37 7.04 -5.35 -10.43
N SER A 38 7.95 -5.17 -9.47
CA SER A 38 8.86 -6.22 -9.05
C SER A 38 8.13 -7.34 -8.31
N LYS A 39 8.65 -8.57 -8.42
CA LYS A 39 8.15 -9.72 -7.65
C LYS A 39 8.22 -9.48 -6.14
N GLN A 40 9.23 -8.74 -5.69
CA GLN A 40 9.39 -8.36 -4.30
C GLN A 40 8.25 -7.45 -3.84
N PHE A 41 7.93 -6.40 -4.60
CA PHE A 41 6.84 -5.51 -4.27
C PHE A 41 5.48 -6.23 -4.29
N ALA A 42 5.25 -7.10 -5.27
CA ALA A 42 4.04 -7.93 -5.31
C ALA A 42 3.88 -8.80 -4.05
N LYS A 43 4.99 -9.39 -3.54
CA LYS A 43 4.98 -10.14 -2.28
C LYS A 43 4.70 -9.24 -1.07
N GLN A 44 5.24 -8.02 -1.06
CA GLN A 44 4.96 -7.05 0.01
C GLN A 44 3.47 -6.66 0.04
N MET A 45 2.84 -6.45 -1.12
CA MET A 45 1.40 -6.16 -1.21
C MET A 45 0.54 -7.25 -0.53
N VAL A 46 0.81 -8.53 -0.82
CA VAL A 46 0.12 -9.65 -0.18
C VAL A 46 0.36 -9.66 1.34
N ASN A 47 1.59 -9.39 1.78
CA ASN A 47 1.88 -9.32 3.21
C ASN A 47 1.14 -8.18 3.90
N PHE A 48 1.02 -7.01 3.27
CA PHE A 48 0.29 -5.88 3.83
C PHE A 48 -1.21 -6.17 3.94
N ASP A 49 -1.79 -6.84 2.94
CA ASP A 49 -3.18 -7.29 3.00
C ASP A 49 -3.40 -8.26 4.17
N ASN A 50 -2.54 -9.28 4.32
CA ASN A 50 -2.59 -10.20 5.45
C ASN A 50 -2.45 -9.50 6.81
N LEU A 51 -1.58 -8.50 6.91
CA LEU A 51 -1.42 -7.71 8.15
C LEU A 51 -2.68 -6.89 8.46
N LEU A 52 -3.35 -6.33 7.45
CA LEU A 52 -4.61 -5.63 7.64
C LEU A 52 -5.74 -6.58 8.05
N GLU A 53 -5.81 -7.78 7.46
CA GLU A 53 -6.73 -8.83 7.92
C GLU A 53 -6.48 -9.20 9.38
N GLU A 54 -5.23 -9.43 9.77
CA GLU A 54 -4.87 -9.73 11.16
C GLU A 54 -5.26 -8.59 12.11
N ILE A 55 -5.08 -7.34 11.70
CA ILE A 55 -5.53 -6.19 12.48
C ILE A 55 -7.05 -6.22 12.66
N ILE A 56 -7.82 -6.42 11.58
CA ILE A 56 -9.29 -6.36 11.60
C ILE A 56 -9.88 -7.53 12.39
N TYR A 57 -9.36 -8.75 12.20
CA TYR A 57 -9.98 -9.96 12.74
C TYR A 57 -9.36 -10.48 14.05
N CYS A 58 -8.11 -10.12 14.34
CA CYS A 58 -7.37 -10.67 15.49
C CYS A 58 -6.98 -9.64 16.56
N SER A 59 -7.09 -8.33 16.28
CA SER A 59 -6.72 -7.27 17.23
C SER A 59 -7.93 -6.58 17.86
N ALA A 60 -7.72 -5.93 19.01
CA ALA A 60 -8.76 -5.12 19.65
C ALA A 60 -9.07 -3.87 18.80
N PRO A 61 -10.36 -3.47 18.64
CA PRO A 61 -10.73 -2.29 17.84
C PRO A 61 -10.02 -1.00 18.24
N SER A 62 -9.69 -0.84 19.53
CA SER A 62 -8.96 0.32 20.04
C SER A 62 -7.53 0.44 19.52
N SER A 63 -6.91 -0.65 19.05
CA SER A 63 -5.56 -0.64 18.48
C SER A 63 -5.54 -0.61 16.95
N TRP A 64 -6.69 -0.79 16.28
CA TRP A 64 -6.76 -0.91 14.82
C TRP A 64 -6.13 0.27 14.10
N LYS A 65 -6.49 1.50 14.51
CA LYS A 65 -6.02 2.71 13.82
C LYS A 65 -4.50 2.84 13.86
N ALA A 66 -3.90 2.71 15.05
CA ALA A 66 -2.46 2.83 15.21
C ALA A 66 -1.69 1.72 14.48
N SER A 67 -2.17 0.47 14.54
CA SER A 67 -1.54 -0.65 13.81
C SER A 67 -1.65 -0.48 12.30
N ALA A 68 -2.81 -0.08 11.79
CA ALA A 68 -3.02 0.12 10.36
C ALA A 68 -2.27 1.35 9.83
N GLU A 69 -2.04 2.39 10.65
CA GLU A 69 -1.19 3.52 10.27
C GLU A 69 0.26 3.11 10.05
N LYS A 70 0.76 2.19 10.88
CA LYS A 70 2.09 1.60 10.66
C LYS A 70 2.15 0.84 9.34
N VAL A 71 1.13 0.05 9.02
CA VAL A 71 1.03 -0.64 7.71
C VAL A 71 1.03 0.37 6.57
N ALA A 72 0.30 1.49 6.71
CA ALA A 72 0.27 2.55 5.71
C ALA A 72 1.65 3.18 5.49
N ASP A 73 2.41 3.43 6.56
CA ASP A 73 3.78 3.96 6.47
C ASP A 73 4.74 3.00 5.77
N ASP A 74 4.70 1.72 6.12
CA ASP A 74 5.53 0.69 5.51
C ASP A 74 5.20 0.53 4.02
N LEU A 75 3.91 0.61 3.66
CA LEU A 75 3.44 0.56 2.28
C LEU A 75 3.84 1.80 1.48
N ILE A 76 3.75 3.00 2.07
CA ILE A 76 4.25 4.25 1.45
C ILE A 76 5.74 4.10 1.11
N HIS A 77 6.53 3.60 2.06
CA HIS A 77 7.97 3.41 1.85
C HIS A 77 8.24 2.42 0.70
N ALA A 78 7.58 1.25 0.73
CA ALA A 78 7.72 0.24 -0.32
C ALA A 78 7.31 0.78 -1.70
N ALA A 79 6.20 1.52 -1.77
CA ALA A 79 5.70 2.10 -3.02
C ALA A 79 6.65 3.16 -3.59
N ILE A 80 7.26 4.00 -2.75
CA ILE A 80 8.27 4.98 -3.20
C ILE A 80 9.50 4.28 -3.78
N VAL A 81 9.99 3.21 -3.13
CA VAL A 81 11.14 2.44 -3.61
C VAL A 81 10.81 1.80 -4.97
N GLU A 82 9.64 1.17 -5.09
CA GLU A 82 9.21 0.54 -6.33
C GLU A 82 8.96 1.56 -7.44
N GLN A 83 8.40 2.73 -7.12
CA GLN A 83 8.19 3.80 -8.10
C GLN A 83 9.52 4.30 -8.68
N LYS A 84 10.56 4.45 -7.85
CA LYS A 84 11.90 4.80 -8.32
C LYS A 84 12.45 3.75 -9.28
N ARG A 85 12.33 2.47 -8.92
CA ARG A 85 12.74 1.35 -9.77
C ARG A 85 12.00 1.33 -11.11
N LEU A 86 10.69 1.62 -11.12
CA LEU A 86 9.88 1.71 -12.34
C LEU A 86 10.36 2.84 -13.26
N VAL A 87 10.67 4.01 -12.69
CA VAL A 87 11.21 5.16 -13.44
C VAL A 87 12.58 4.83 -14.03
N GLU A 88 13.47 4.23 -13.24
CA GLU A 88 14.80 3.81 -13.70
C GLU A 88 14.70 2.77 -14.83
N ALA A 89 13.91 1.72 -14.64
CA ALA A 89 13.69 0.67 -15.64
C ALA A 89 13.04 1.19 -16.93
N GLY A 90 12.19 2.21 -16.83
CA GLY A 90 11.61 2.91 -17.98
C GLY A 90 12.60 3.82 -18.70
N SER A 91 13.57 4.39 -17.98
CA SER A 91 14.60 5.29 -18.52
C SER A 91 15.61 4.57 -19.41
N TYR A 92 15.94 3.30 -19.12
CA TYR A 92 16.83 2.48 -19.95
C TYR A 92 16.25 2.05 -21.32
N LYS A 93 15.02 2.46 -21.66
CA LYS A 93 14.39 2.21 -22.97
C LYS A 93 14.52 3.38 -23.97
N LYS A 94 15.37 4.38 -23.71
CA LYS A 94 15.67 5.48 -24.64
C LYS A 94 17.03 5.34 -25.29
#